data_AF-A0AAW5KK51-F1
#
_entry.id   AF-A0AAW5KK51-F1
#
_cell.length_a   1.000
_cell.length_b   1.000
_cell.length_c   1.000
_cell.angle_alpha   90.00
_cell.angle_beta   90.00
_cell.angle_gamma   90.00
#
_symmetry.space_group_name_H-M   'P 1'
#
loop_
_entity.id
_entity.type
_entity.pdbx_description
1 polymer ?
#
loop_
_entity_poly.entity_id
_entity_poly.type
_entity_poly.pdbx_seq_one_letter_code
_entity_poly.pdbx_strand_id
1 'polypeptide(L)'
;MIAYIESYDISNLGESYKVCGMVVFKDGRPYRRAYKRFKIQTVVGRDDYSSMKEALTRRLTRLNNGDADEGFATTPDLILLDGGKGHVLAIRPLVAEMGLQIPVF
;
A
#
# COMPACT_ATOMS: atom_id res chain seq x y z
N MET A 1 19.23 -7.70 -2.83
CA MET A 1 19.46 -6.58 -1.89
C MET A 1 18.14 -5.82 -1.83
N ILE A 2 17.59 -5.57 -0.64
CA ILE A 2 16.32 -4.82 -0.52
C ILE A 2 16.66 -3.34 -0.72
N ALA A 3 16.19 -2.74 -1.81
CA ALA A 3 16.50 -1.37 -2.19
C ALA A 3 15.26 -0.47 -2.17
N TYR A 4 14.06 -1.00 -2.38
CA TYR A 4 12.81 -0.22 -2.43
C TYR A 4 11.73 -0.84 -1.54
N ILE A 5 11.42 -0.18 -0.42
CA ILE A 5 10.45 -0.66 0.57
C ILE A 5 9.27 0.31 0.62
N GLU A 6 8.06 -0.23 0.60
CA GLU A 6 6.83 0.53 0.83
C GLU A 6 6.25 0.19 2.19
N SER A 7 5.80 1.19 2.94
CA SER A 7 5.07 1.00 4.20
C SER A 7 3.72 1.72 4.14
N TYR A 8 2.70 1.09 4.69
CA TYR A 8 1.32 1.55 4.62
C TYR A 8 0.68 1.71 6.00
N ASP A 9 -0.04 2.79 6.23
CA ASP A 9 -0.82 3.06 7.45
C ASP A 9 -2.25 3.52 7.10
N ILE A 10 -3.23 3.12 7.91
CA ILE A 10 -4.61 3.62 7.85
C ILE A 10 -4.81 4.68 8.93
N SER A 11 -4.98 5.92 8.47
CA SER A 11 -5.29 7.07 9.30
C SER A 11 -6.78 7.44 9.21
N ASN A 12 -7.42 7.59 10.36
CA ASN A 12 -8.81 8.04 10.51
C ASN A 12 -8.84 9.55 10.83
N LEU A 13 -9.30 10.37 9.88
CA LEU A 13 -9.46 11.82 10.05
C LEU A 13 -10.94 12.13 10.35
N GLY A 14 -11.33 12.01 11.62
CA GLY A 14 -12.71 12.18 12.07
C GLY A 14 -13.61 10.99 11.71
N GLU A 15 -14.93 11.20 11.67
CA GLU A 15 -15.89 10.10 11.46
C GLU A 15 -16.04 9.64 10.00
N SER A 16 -15.75 10.52 9.04
CA SER A 16 -16.12 10.30 7.62
C SER A 16 -14.94 10.25 6.65
N TYR A 17 -13.71 10.51 7.10
CA TYR A 17 -12.54 10.57 6.20
C TYR A 17 -11.48 9.56 6.62
N LYS A 18 -11.34 8.50 5.81
CA LYS A 18 -10.25 7.54 5.92
C LYS A 18 -9.23 7.73 4.83
N VAL A 19 -7.97 7.59 5.21
CA VAL A 19 -6.84 7.74 4.31
C VAL A 19 -5.85 6.61 4.56
N CYS A 20 -5.36 5.99 3.49
CA CYS A 20 -4.19 5.14 3.51
C CYS A 20 -2.96 5.95 3.07
N GLY A 21 -1.96 6.07 3.93
CA GLY A 21 -0.67 6.67 3.61
C GLY A 21 0.30 5.62 3.10
N MET A 22 1.05 5.93 2.05
CA MET A 22 2.15 5.12 1.54
C MET A 22 3.44 5.91 1.66
N VAL A 23 4.38 5.40 2.45
CA VAL A 23 5.74 5.93 2.56
C VAL A 23 6.72 4.97 1.92
N VAL A 24 7.75 5.53 1.29
CA VAL A 24 8.74 4.77 0.54
C VAL A 24 10.12 4.98 1.14
N PHE A 25 10.89 3.90 1.28
CA PHE A 25 12.31 3.95 1.55
C PHE A 25 13.07 3.42 0.34
N LYS A 26 14.07 4.19 -0.11
CA LYS A 26 15.00 3.79 -1.15
C LYS A 26 16.41 3.76 -0.58
N ASP A 27 17.10 2.63 -0.70
CA ASP A 27 18.45 2.39 -0.18
C ASP A 27 18.58 2.77 1.31
N GLY A 28 17.58 2.39 2.10
CA GLY A 28 17.51 2.66 3.54
C GLY A 28 17.17 4.10 3.91
N ARG A 29 16.87 4.98 2.95
CA ARG A 29 16.54 6.39 3.19
C ARG A 29 15.11 6.75 2.78
N PRO A 30 14.42 7.65 3.49
CA PRO A 30 13.11 8.13 3.08
C PRO A 30 13.11 8.70 1.65
N TYR A 31 12.26 8.17 0.78
CA TYR A 31 12.12 8.59 -0.61
C TYR A 31 10.83 9.36 -0.84
N ARG A 32 10.78 10.58 -0.28
CA ARG A 32 9.56 11.40 -0.16
C ARG A 32 8.83 11.67 -1.48
N ARG A 33 9.54 11.74 -2.60
CA ARG A 33 8.93 11.99 -3.92
C ARG A 33 7.99 10.88 -4.39
N ALA A 34 8.18 9.67 -3.87
CA ALA A 34 7.33 8.52 -4.17
C ALA A 34 6.19 8.33 -3.16
N TYR A 35 6.07 9.18 -2.14
CA TYR A 35 4.99 9.04 -1.16
C TYR A 35 3.64 9.25 -1.82
N LYS A 36 2.65 8.47 -1.41
CA LYS A 36 1.27 8.58 -1.91
C LYS A 36 0.26 8.57 -0.78
N ARG A 37 -0.90 9.12 -1.08
CA ARG A 37 -2.03 9.22 -0.16
C ARG A 37 -3.29 8.77 -0.88
N PHE A 38 -3.93 7.73 -0.38
CA PHE A 38 -5.15 7.17 -0.95
C PHE A 38 -6.31 7.55 -0.04
N LYS A 39 -7.19 8.44 -0.51
CA LYS A 39 -8.50 8.61 0.13
C LYS A 39 -9.31 7.34 -0.14
N ILE A 40 -9.82 6.74 0.93
CA ILE A 40 -10.67 5.54 0.88
C ILE A 40 -12.07 5.96 0.42
N GLN A 41 -12.64 5.22 -0.52
CA GLN A 41 -13.86 5.63 -1.23
C GLN A 41 -15.00 4.63 -1.09
N THR A 42 -14.72 3.33 -0.97
CA THR A 42 -15.75 2.29 -1.06
C THR A 42 -16.03 1.60 0.26
N VAL A 43 -15.19 1.80 1.27
CA VAL A 43 -15.33 1.18 2.59
C VAL A 43 -16.11 2.08 3.53
N VAL A 44 -17.23 1.56 4.05
CA VAL A 44 -18.09 2.24 5.03
C VAL A 44 -17.71 1.82 6.44
N GLY A 45 -17.61 2.79 7.36
CA GLY A 45 -17.32 2.52 8.78
C GLY A 45 -15.87 2.17 9.08
N ARG A 46 -15.59 1.71 10.30
CA ARG A 46 -14.23 1.43 10.81
C ARG A 46 -13.71 0.04 10.43
N ASP A 47 -13.67 -0.27 9.14
CA ASP A 47 -13.00 -1.48 8.63
C ASP A 47 -11.65 -1.14 7.99
N ASP A 48 -10.57 -1.31 8.74
CA ASP A 48 -9.22 -0.94 8.30
C ASP A 48 -8.61 -2.01 7.37
N TYR A 49 -9.01 -3.28 7.50
CA TYR A 49 -8.59 -4.35 6.59
C TYR A 49 -9.08 -4.09 5.18
N SER A 50 -10.38 -3.81 5.04
CA SER A 50 -10.98 -3.49 3.74
C SER A 50 -10.42 -2.18 3.18
N SER A 51 -10.18 -1.19 4.05
CA SER A 51 -9.59 0.10 3.63
C SER A 51 -8.17 -0.07 3.08
N MET A 52 -7.35 -0.88 3.76
CA MET A 52 -5.99 -1.19 3.30
C MET A 52 -6.01 -1.99 2.00
N LYS A 53 -6.91 -2.98 1.89
CA LYS A 53 -7.10 -3.74 0.64
C LYS A 53 -7.53 -2.85 -0.52
N GLU A 54 -8.46 -1.91 -0.31
CA GLU A 54 -8.88 -0.94 -1.35
C GLU A 54 -7.70 -0.13 -1.87
N ALA A 55 -6.89 0.43 -0.95
CA ALA A 55 -5.75 1.25 -1.30
C ALA A 55 -4.66 0.46 -2.05
N LEU A 56 -4.30 -0.73 -1.55
CA LEU A 56 -3.29 -1.57 -2.19
C LEU A 56 -3.76 -2.12 -3.54
N THR A 57 -5.03 -2.48 -3.71
CA THR A 57 -5.57 -2.85 -5.01
C THR A 57 -5.33 -1.72 -6.02
N ARG A 58 -5.69 -0.49 -5.67
CA ARG A 58 -5.48 0.67 -6.55
C ARG A 58 -4.00 0.93 -6.85
N ARG A 59 -3.13 0.80 -5.84
CA ARG A 59 -1.68 0.96 -5.99
C ARG A 59 -1.07 -0.07 -6.95
N LEU A 60 -1.41 -1.34 -6.78
CA LEU A 60 -0.85 -2.45 -7.54
C LEU A 60 -1.46 -2.54 -8.94
N THR A 61 -2.72 -2.12 -9.13
CA THR A 61 -3.30 -1.97 -10.47
C THR A 61 -2.53 -0.93 -11.28
N ARG A 62 -2.17 0.22 -10.69
CA ARG A 62 -1.36 1.22 -11.39
C ARG A 62 0.04 0.69 -11.75
N LEU A 63 0.65 -0.09 -10.87
CA LEU A 63 1.91 -0.78 -11.16
C LEU A 63 1.79 -1.68 -12.39
N ASN A 64 0.82 -2.59 -12.38
CA ASN A 64 0.61 -3.55 -13.48
C ASN A 64 0.25 -2.87 -14.80
N ASN A 65 -0.36 -1.68 -14.74
CA ASN A 65 -0.69 -0.88 -15.92
C ASN A 65 0.49 -0.05 -16.44
N GLY A 66 1.68 -0.12 -15.83
CA GLY A 66 2.87 0.59 -16.28
C GLY A 66 2.81 2.11 -16.10
N ASP A 67 2.22 2.57 -14.99
CA ASP A 67 2.12 4.00 -14.68
C ASP A 67 3.50 4.68 -14.66
N ALA A 68 3.60 5.88 -15.24
CA ALA A 68 4.87 6.62 -15.35
C ALA A 68 5.21 7.46 -14.10
N ASP A 69 4.26 7.66 -13.19
CA ASP A 69 4.53 8.35 -11.93
C ASP A 69 5.43 7.47 -11.05
N GLU A 70 6.55 8.03 -10.61
CA GLU A 70 7.60 7.34 -9.86
C GLU A 70 7.11 6.62 -8.59
N GLY A 71 6.05 7.11 -7.95
CA GLY A 71 5.45 6.42 -6.80
C GLY A 71 4.55 5.25 -7.16
N PHE A 72 4.33 4.98 -8.45
CA PHE A 72 3.54 3.85 -8.94
C PHE A 72 4.31 2.94 -9.90
N ALA A 73 5.32 3.49 -10.59
CA ALA A 73 6.10 2.81 -11.63
C ALA A 73 7.02 1.69 -11.10
N THR A 74 7.44 1.79 -9.84
CA THR A 74 8.44 0.87 -9.26
C THR A 74 7.75 -0.26 -8.51
N THR A 75 8.15 -1.50 -8.79
CA THR A 75 7.78 -2.67 -7.98
C THR A 75 8.60 -2.65 -6.68
N PRO A 76 7.97 -2.64 -5.50
CA PRO A 76 8.71 -2.71 -4.25
C PRO A 76 9.30 -4.10 -4.00
N ASP A 77 10.46 -4.15 -3.34
CA ASP A 77 11.07 -5.39 -2.87
C ASP A 77 10.37 -5.95 -1.63
N LEU A 78 9.62 -5.10 -0.91
CA LEU A 78 8.98 -5.40 0.37
C LEU A 78 7.83 -4.43 0.63
N ILE A 79 6.70 -4.97 1.07
CA ILE A 79 5.58 -4.20 1.62
C ILE A 79 5.51 -4.44 3.14
N LEU A 80 5.46 -3.35 3.90
CA LEU A 80 5.21 -3.32 5.33
C LEU A 80 3.83 -2.73 5.61
N LEU A 81 3.04 -3.35 6.46
CA LEU A 81 1.73 -2.88 6.86
C LEU A 81 1.77 -2.47 8.34
N ASP A 82 1.30 -1.26 8.65
CA ASP A 82 1.09 -0.82 10.02
C ASP A 82 -0.18 -1.48 10.59
N GLY A 83 -0.02 -2.73 11.04
CA GLY A 83 -1.11 -3.53 11.54
C GLY A 83 -0.69 -4.95 11.93
N GLY A 84 -1.61 -5.68 12.55
CA GLY A 84 -1.36 -7.07 12.96
C GLY A 84 -1.49 -8.10 11.83
N LYS A 85 -1.31 -9.38 12.18
CA LYS A 85 -1.40 -10.55 11.27
C LYS A 85 -2.64 -10.56 10.36
N GLY A 86 -3.77 -10.02 10.81
CA GLY A 86 -4.99 -9.92 10.00
C GLY A 86 -4.80 -9.09 8.72
N HIS A 87 -4.02 -8.00 8.78
CA HIS A 87 -3.72 -7.17 7.62
C HIS A 87 -2.88 -7.95 6.60
N VAL A 88 -1.84 -8.64 7.08
CA VAL A 88 -0.99 -9.48 6.23
C VAL A 88 -1.80 -10.57 5.53
N LEU A 89 -2.70 -11.24 6.26
CA LEU A 89 -3.57 -12.28 5.70
C LEU A 89 -4.58 -11.72 4.69
N ALA A 90 -5.03 -10.47 4.84
CA ALA A 90 -5.92 -9.82 3.90
C ALA A 90 -5.21 -9.38 2.60
N ILE A 91 -3.93 -9.02 2.68
CA ILE A 91 -3.17 -8.44 1.56
C ILE A 91 -2.37 -9.47 0.76
N ARG A 92 -1.79 -10.50 1.38
CA ARG A 92 -1.00 -11.51 0.66
C ARG A 92 -1.75 -12.16 -0.52
N PRO A 93 -3.03 -12.56 -0.39
CA PRO A 93 -3.79 -13.11 -1.50
C PRO A 93 -3.94 -12.11 -2.66
N LEU A 94 -4.19 -10.83 -2.36
CA LEU A 94 -4.28 -9.77 -3.36
C LEU A 94 -2.99 -9.65 -4.19
N VAL A 95 -1.84 -9.62 -3.53
CA VAL A 95 -0.54 -9.52 -4.22
C VAL A 95 -0.34 -10.73 -5.15
N ALA A 96 -0.67 -11.93 -4.69
CA ALA A 96 -0.55 -13.16 -5.48
C ALA A 96 -1.55 -13.20 -6.66
N GLU A 97 -2.81 -12.81 -6.44
CA GLU A 97 -3.87 -12.69 -7.46
C GLU A 97 -3.45 -11.73 -8.58
N MET A 98 -2.67 -10.71 -8.27
CA MET A 98 -2.14 -9.73 -9.23
C MET A 98 -0.86 -10.20 -9.93
N GLY A 99 -0.41 -11.44 -9.69
CA GLY A 99 0.77 -12.04 -10.32
C GLY A 99 2.09 -11.50 -9.78
N LEU A 100 2.08 -10.82 -8.62
CA LEU A 100 3.25 -10.19 -8.04
C LEU A 100 3.87 -11.09 -6.96
N GLN A 101 5.20 -11.09 -6.88
CA GLN A 101 5.96 -11.86 -5.89
C GLN A 101 6.62 -10.90 -4.88
N ILE A 102 5.80 -10.08 -4.22
CA ILE A 102 6.26 -9.10 -3.25
C ILE A 102 6.02 -9.65 -1.83
N PRO A 103 7.06 -9.80 -1.00
CA PRO A 103 6.89 -10.13 0.41
C PRO A 103 6.06 -9.07 1.16
N VAL A 104 5.14 -9.51 2.02
CA VAL A 104 4.26 -8.65 2.82
C VAL A 104 4.38 -9.02 4.29
N PHE A 105 4.62 -8.01 5.15
CA PHE A 105 4.79 -8.15 6.60
C PHE A 105 3.97 -7.14 7.38
#